data_AF-A0A6P5RZT7-F1
#
_entry.id   AF-A0A6P5RZT7-F1
#
_cell.length_a   1.000
_cell.length_b   1.000
_cell.length_c   1.000
_cell.angle_alpha   90.00
_cell.angle_beta   90.00
_cell.angle_gamma   90.00
#
_symmetry.space_group_name_H-M   'P 1'
#
loop_
_entity.id
_entity.type
_entity.pdbx_description
1 polymer ?
#
loop_
_entity_poly.entity_id
_entity_poly.type
_entity_poly.pdbx_seq_one_letter_code
_entity_poly.pdbx_strand_id
1 'polypeptide(L)'
;MRLMIFTKVYEVKFKHGGEVPLIRHVAKFQEGYFPKVARVFNHSNLYYFGDDGGFIIDTETWSKCSSIPPTPASNSLETIVYAYDKVYYLARRSSLEPVTEPSFGRYDPNQKVWEQMTPFSFYDDYDHHMRITGYAVCHGVILFSLCGLRNGNFSIVAFNVGRMDWSRVKVDNSACCDPPFQGRAVVVGKTIYALYGEAEIIAFSFKMEKGGDDDIAYSLSQLFILQCLEFARPQMPWFDDLTQYLVYLGNHDFFYVQTGWCDSHLKVQYLSITTFQIVVGEGGGHMIKIIHSTVHSVDIKGSEWFDLVLCFTPECEDYEHIEEESMASMNQPRQEITAMKLEIEAMQHEEANDARIGY
;
A
#
# COMPACT_ATOMS: atom_id res chain seq x y z
N MET A 1 -3.41 34.88 8.05
CA MET A 1 -2.15 34.56 7.36
C MET A 1 -2.25 33.09 6.95
N ARG A 2 -2.34 32.78 5.65
CA ARG A 2 -2.34 31.37 5.20
C ARG A 2 -0.91 30.84 5.37
N LEU A 3 -0.74 29.77 6.13
CA LEU A 3 0.52 29.04 6.24
C LEU A 3 0.83 28.48 4.84
N MET A 4 2.00 28.82 4.31
CA MET A 4 2.45 28.28 3.02
C MET A 4 3.17 26.96 3.25
N ILE A 5 2.60 25.87 2.74
CA ILE A 5 3.26 24.57 2.70
C ILE A 5 3.99 24.42 1.36
N PHE A 6 5.17 23.81 1.42
CA PHE A 6 5.98 23.50 0.25
C PHE A 6 6.15 22.00 0.12
N THR A 7 5.87 21.47 -1.06
CA THR A 7 6.20 20.09 -1.39
C THR A 7 7.56 20.07 -2.09
N LYS A 8 8.49 19.26 -1.61
CA LYS A 8 9.80 19.07 -2.24
C LYS A 8 9.90 17.63 -2.73
N VAL A 9 10.55 17.47 -3.88
CA VAL A 9 10.84 16.15 -4.44
C VAL A 9 12.33 15.89 -4.35
N TYR A 10 12.66 14.72 -3.85
CA TYR A 10 14.02 14.20 -3.79
C TYR A 10 14.10 12.95 -4.67
N GLU A 11 15.10 12.93 -5.54
CA GLU A 11 15.51 11.76 -6.30
C GLU A 11 16.55 10.99 -5.48
N VAL A 12 16.37 9.68 -5.38
CA VAL A 12 17.31 8.78 -4.72
C VAL A 12 17.85 7.81 -5.76
N LYS A 13 19.13 7.95 -6.11
CA LYS A 13 19.81 7.01 -7.01
C LYS A 13 20.56 5.97 -6.20
N PHE A 14 20.36 4.70 -6.53
CA PHE A 14 21.03 3.59 -5.88
C PHE A 14 21.53 2.60 -6.92
N LYS A 15 22.44 1.72 -6.50
CA LYS A 15 22.82 0.54 -7.28
C LYS A 15 22.50 -0.71 -6.49
N HIS A 16 22.00 -1.72 -7.21
CA HIS A 16 21.88 -3.06 -6.67
C HIS A 16 23.24 -3.52 -6.14
N GLY A 17 23.26 -4.12 -4.94
CA GLY A 17 24.47 -4.66 -4.34
C GLY A 17 25.25 -3.74 -3.38
N GLY A 18 24.72 -2.57 -3.00
CA GLY A 18 25.11 -1.91 -1.74
C GLY A 18 25.97 -0.64 -1.82
N GLU A 19 25.82 0.16 -2.88
CA GLU A 19 26.34 1.54 -2.85
C GLU A 19 25.42 2.46 -2.02
N VAL A 20 26.02 3.47 -1.36
CA VAL A 20 25.29 4.49 -0.62
C VAL A 20 24.34 5.22 -1.57
N PRO A 21 23.03 5.27 -1.30
CA PRO A 21 22.10 6.01 -2.14
C PRO A 21 22.46 7.50 -2.22
N LEU A 22 22.54 8.03 -3.44
CA LEU A 22 22.73 9.45 -3.68
C LEU A 22 21.37 10.15 -3.67
N ILE A 23 21.18 11.06 -2.72
CA ILE A 23 19.94 11.83 -2.58
C ILE A 23 20.14 13.22 -3.17
N ARG A 24 19.23 13.65 -4.03
CA ARG A 24 19.27 14.95 -4.69
C ARG A 24 17.89 15.61 -4.69
N HIS A 25 17.83 16.87 -4.29
CA HIS A 25 16.62 17.68 -4.49
C HIS A 25 16.44 17.99 -5.98
N VAL A 26 15.27 17.66 -6.55
CA VAL A 26 14.98 17.82 -7.98
C VAL A 26 13.87 18.81 -8.28
N ALA A 27 12.90 18.98 -7.38
CA ALA A 27 11.78 19.89 -7.61
C ALA A 27 11.21 20.46 -6.32
N LYS A 28 10.60 21.63 -6.42
CA LYS A 28 9.86 22.28 -5.32
C LYS A 28 8.57 22.88 -5.86
N PHE A 29 7.46 22.55 -5.21
CA PHE A 29 6.13 23.06 -5.50
C PHE A 29 5.60 23.83 -4.28
N GLN A 30 4.83 24.88 -4.53
CA GLN A 30 4.24 25.73 -3.50
C GLN A 30 2.72 25.69 -3.66
N GLU A 31 2.05 24.91 -2.84
CA GLU A 31 0.65 24.54 -3.07
C GLU A 31 -0.03 24.15 -1.75
N GLY A 32 -1.22 24.73 -1.52
CA GLY A 32 -2.27 24.26 -0.61
C GLY A 32 -1.89 23.85 0.82
N TYR A 33 -2.86 23.24 1.51
CA TYR A 33 -2.64 22.49 2.73
C TYR A 33 -2.72 20.99 2.41
N PHE A 34 -1.91 20.17 3.09
CA PHE A 34 -1.96 18.69 3.03
C PHE A 34 -1.97 18.09 1.61
N PRO A 35 -0.82 18.08 0.90
CA PRO A 35 -0.73 17.51 -0.43
C PRO A 35 -1.17 16.04 -0.44
N LYS A 36 -2.14 15.70 -1.29
CA LYS A 36 -2.43 14.30 -1.61
C LYS A 36 -1.81 13.98 -2.96
N VAL A 37 -0.97 12.95 -3.01
CA VAL A 37 -0.19 12.63 -4.21
C VAL A 37 -0.40 11.18 -4.58
N ALA A 38 -0.62 10.93 -5.87
CA ALA A 38 -0.69 9.59 -6.44
C ALA A 38 0.15 9.51 -7.70
N ARG A 39 0.75 8.36 -7.98
CA ARG A 39 1.58 8.16 -9.18
C ARG A 39 0.88 7.23 -10.16
N VAL A 40 0.94 7.60 -11.44
CA VAL A 40 0.58 6.76 -12.58
C VAL A 40 1.85 6.12 -13.13
N PHE A 41 1.96 4.79 -13.11
CA PHE A 41 3.18 4.08 -13.52
C PHE A 41 3.46 4.24 -15.02
N ASN A 42 2.43 4.14 -15.85
CA ASN A 42 2.57 4.03 -17.30
C ASN A 42 2.88 5.34 -18.04
N HIS A 43 2.90 6.47 -17.33
CA HIS A 43 2.89 7.80 -17.98
C HIS A 43 3.94 8.79 -17.47
N SER A 44 4.94 8.38 -16.68
CA SER A 44 5.92 9.32 -16.08
C SER A 44 5.24 10.51 -15.37
N ASN A 45 4.07 10.28 -14.76
CA ASN A 45 3.21 11.35 -14.25
C ASN A 45 2.89 11.17 -12.78
N LEU A 46 3.03 12.27 -12.04
CA LEU A 46 2.68 12.40 -10.63
C LEU A 46 1.47 13.33 -10.49
N TYR A 47 0.43 12.87 -9.82
CA TYR A 47 -0.84 13.57 -9.69
C TYR A 47 -0.89 14.19 -8.32
N TYR A 48 -0.97 15.51 -8.31
CA TYR A 48 -1.09 16.32 -7.12
C TYR A 48 -2.54 16.76 -6.96
N PHE A 49 -3.11 16.58 -5.77
CA PHE A 49 -4.46 17.02 -5.44
C PHE A 49 -4.41 17.93 -4.22
N GLY A 50 -5.10 19.07 -4.32
CA GLY A 50 -5.38 19.99 -3.22
C GLY A 50 -6.87 20.37 -3.19
N ASP A 51 -7.24 21.26 -2.27
CA ASP A 51 -8.64 21.61 -2.00
C ASP A 51 -9.36 22.23 -3.21
N ASP A 52 -8.65 23.06 -3.99
CA ASP A 52 -9.21 23.75 -5.17
C ASP A 52 -8.95 22.97 -6.48
N GLY A 53 -8.69 21.67 -6.38
CA GLY A 53 -8.28 20.81 -7.50
C GLY A 53 -6.80 20.49 -7.49
N GLY A 54 -6.30 20.03 -8.63
CA GLY A 54 -4.99 19.42 -8.71
C GLY A 54 -4.24 19.73 -9.99
N PHE A 55 -3.08 19.10 -10.15
CA PHE A 55 -2.31 19.15 -11.37
C PHE A 55 -1.47 17.89 -11.54
N ILE A 56 -1.09 17.64 -12.78
CA ILE A 56 -0.19 16.56 -13.17
C ILE A 56 1.21 17.15 -13.31
N ILE A 57 2.18 16.48 -12.70
CA ILE A 57 3.61 16.76 -12.79
C ILE A 57 4.24 15.67 -13.65
N ASP A 58 4.93 16.07 -14.71
CA ASP A 58 5.77 15.17 -15.48
C ASP A 58 7.06 14.91 -14.69
N THR A 59 7.39 13.64 -14.43
CA THR A 59 8.52 13.24 -13.57
C THR A 59 9.87 13.30 -14.29
N GLU A 60 9.88 13.46 -15.61
CA GLU A 60 11.12 13.61 -16.39
C GLU A 60 11.63 15.05 -16.35
N THR A 61 10.70 16.01 -16.45
CA THR A 61 10.96 17.45 -16.49
C THR A 61 10.69 18.14 -15.16
N TRP A 62 9.98 17.48 -14.24
CA TRP A 62 9.46 18.04 -12.99
C TRP A 62 8.61 19.30 -13.19
N SER A 63 7.93 19.39 -14.33
CA SER A 63 7.09 20.53 -14.71
C SER A 63 5.60 20.20 -14.60
N LYS A 64 4.77 21.23 -14.42
CA LYS A 64 3.31 21.07 -14.37
C LYS A 64 2.76 20.97 -15.79
N CYS A 65 2.04 19.88 -16.08
CA CYS A 65 1.56 19.56 -17.43
C CYS A 65 0.08 19.85 -17.65
N SER A 66 -0.78 19.57 -16.67
CA SER A 66 -2.23 19.75 -16.81
C SER A 66 -2.85 20.02 -15.46
N SER A 67 -3.92 20.80 -15.42
CA SER A 67 -4.78 20.92 -14.24
C SER A 67 -5.72 19.72 -14.13
N ILE A 68 -6.14 19.43 -12.90
CA ILE A 68 -7.14 18.44 -12.53
C ILE A 68 -8.28 19.21 -11.85
N PRO A 69 -9.55 18.97 -12.23
CA PRO A 69 -10.67 19.61 -11.56
C PRO A 69 -10.76 19.23 -10.07
N PRO A 70 -11.36 20.08 -9.21
CA PRO A 70 -11.65 19.76 -7.82
C PRO A 70 -12.33 18.40 -7.65
N THR A 71 -12.02 17.70 -6.56
CA THR A 71 -12.75 16.48 -6.22
C THR A 71 -14.22 16.84 -5.94
N PRO A 72 -15.19 16.01 -6.37
CA PRO A 72 -16.60 16.32 -6.14
C PRO A 72 -17.01 16.33 -4.66
N ALA A 73 -16.26 15.68 -3.77
CA ALA A 73 -16.52 15.69 -2.34
C ALA A 73 -15.93 16.95 -1.69
N SER A 74 -16.77 17.87 -1.22
CA SER A 74 -16.32 19.23 -0.93
C SER A 74 -15.57 19.43 0.40
N ASN A 75 -15.56 18.47 1.33
CA ASN A 75 -15.25 18.79 2.74
C ASN A 75 -14.30 17.81 3.48
N SER A 76 -13.57 16.88 2.84
CA SER A 76 -12.78 15.90 3.62
C SER A 76 -11.35 15.60 3.15
N LEU A 77 -10.50 15.30 4.13
CA LEU A 77 -9.19 14.65 3.96
C LEU A 77 -9.39 13.24 3.38
N GLU A 78 -9.63 13.13 2.08
CA GLU A 78 -9.78 11.88 1.35
C GLU A 78 -8.48 11.06 1.30
N THR A 79 -8.61 9.75 1.15
CA THR A 79 -7.54 8.87 0.69
C THR A 79 -7.52 8.85 -0.83
N ILE A 80 -6.39 9.21 -1.43
CA ILE A 80 -6.16 9.06 -2.87
C ILE A 80 -5.41 7.76 -3.12
N VAL A 81 -5.91 6.96 -4.04
CA VAL A 81 -5.30 5.70 -4.49
C VAL A 81 -5.15 5.76 -5.99
N TYR A 82 -3.97 5.43 -6.50
CA TYR A 82 -3.85 5.08 -7.91
C TYR A 82 -3.97 3.57 -8.06
N ALA A 83 -4.79 3.14 -9.01
CA ALA A 83 -4.98 1.75 -9.36
C ALA A 83 -5.50 1.63 -10.79
N TYR A 84 -5.00 0.65 -11.56
CA TYR A 84 -5.49 0.27 -12.88
C TYR A 84 -5.66 1.47 -13.83
N ASP A 85 -4.63 2.32 -13.92
CA ASP A 85 -4.59 3.50 -14.78
C ASP A 85 -5.59 4.61 -14.46
N LYS A 86 -6.14 4.59 -13.24
CA LYS A 86 -7.09 5.57 -12.76
C LYS A 86 -6.72 6.04 -11.35
N VAL A 87 -7.17 7.24 -11.00
CA VAL A 87 -7.01 7.76 -9.64
C VAL A 87 -8.34 7.71 -8.92
N TYR A 88 -8.40 7.02 -7.79
CA TYR A 88 -9.58 6.91 -6.94
C TYR A 88 -9.44 7.84 -5.76
N TYR A 89 -10.55 8.46 -5.36
CA TYR A 89 -10.65 9.12 -4.07
C TYR A 89 -11.69 8.39 -3.23
N LEU A 90 -11.38 8.20 -1.94
CA LEU A 90 -12.33 7.75 -0.94
C LEU A 90 -12.43 8.83 0.13
N ALA A 91 -13.62 9.41 0.24
CA ALA A 91 -13.91 10.45 1.22
C ALA A 91 -13.71 9.91 2.63
N ARG A 92 -13.24 10.78 3.53
CA ARG A 92 -13.14 10.46 4.95
C ARG A 92 -14.32 11.07 5.67
N ARG A 93 -14.97 10.29 6.54
CA ARG A 93 -15.99 10.84 7.43
C ARG A 93 -15.31 11.78 8.43
N SER A 94 -15.75 13.04 8.44
CA SER A 94 -15.37 13.97 9.49
C SER A 94 -16.15 13.63 10.76
N SER A 95 -15.53 13.82 11.92
CA SER A 95 -16.24 13.71 13.21
C SER A 95 -17.29 14.81 13.39
N LEU A 96 -17.21 15.89 12.60
CA LEU A 96 -18.04 17.09 12.73
C LEU A 96 -19.16 17.15 11.68
N GLU A 97 -18.95 16.57 10.50
CA GLU A 97 -19.89 16.64 9.38
C GLU A 97 -20.06 15.27 8.71
N PRO A 98 -21.29 14.88 8.34
CA PRO A 98 -21.51 13.70 7.52
C PRO A 98 -20.81 13.87 6.16
N VAL A 99 -20.41 12.75 5.56
CA VAL A 99 -19.88 12.76 4.19
C VAL A 99 -20.99 13.22 3.26
N THR A 100 -20.80 14.35 2.59
CA THR A 100 -21.65 14.75 1.46
C THR A 100 -21.36 13.82 0.30
N GLU A 101 -22.39 13.23 -0.29
CA GLU A 101 -22.21 12.45 -1.52
C GLU A 101 -21.67 13.34 -2.64
N PRO A 102 -20.79 12.82 -3.52
CA PRO A 102 -20.35 11.42 -3.61
C PRO A 102 -19.16 11.04 -2.70
N SER A 103 -19.26 9.91 -1.99
CA SER A 103 -18.24 9.43 -1.04
C SER A 103 -17.06 8.69 -1.67
N PHE A 104 -17.21 8.19 -2.89
CA PHE A 104 -16.18 7.48 -3.63
C PHE A 104 -16.28 7.81 -5.12
N GLY A 105 -15.13 8.00 -5.76
CA GLY A 105 -15.10 8.32 -7.18
C GLY A 105 -13.74 8.09 -7.80
N ARG A 106 -13.70 8.24 -9.13
CA ARG A 106 -12.55 7.90 -9.96
C ARG A 106 -12.29 9.00 -10.98
N TYR A 107 -11.06 9.45 -11.08
CA TYR A 107 -10.57 10.32 -12.14
C TYR A 107 -10.04 9.46 -13.28
N ASP A 108 -10.54 9.73 -14.49
CA ASP A 108 -9.97 9.22 -15.73
C ASP A 108 -8.95 10.24 -16.28
N PRO A 109 -7.63 9.94 -16.26
CA PRO A 109 -6.64 10.85 -16.80
C PRO A 109 -6.76 11.14 -18.30
N ASN A 110 -7.33 10.21 -19.07
CA ASN A 110 -7.48 10.35 -20.52
C ASN A 110 -8.65 11.29 -20.86
N GLN A 111 -9.76 11.12 -20.15
CA GLN A 111 -10.95 11.95 -20.34
C GLN A 111 -10.92 13.25 -19.52
N LYS A 112 -10.05 13.31 -18.50
CA LYS A 112 -9.89 14.41 -17.55
C LYS A 112 -11.16 14.74 -16.77
N VAL A 113 -11.93 13.72 -16.43
CA VAL A 113 -13.20 13.85 -15.69
C VAL A 113 -13.22 12.98 -14.44
N TRP A 114 -13.96 13.44 -13.44
CA TRP A 114 -14.33 12.63 -12.28
C TRP A 114 -15.64 11.89 -12.57
N GLU A 115 -15.64 10.60 -12.26
CA GLU A 115 -16.78 9.72 -12.34
C GLU A 115 -17.16 9.27 -10.92
N GLN A 116 -18.45 9.35 -10.60
CA GLN A 116 -18.97 8.80 -9.35
C GLN A 116 -18.94 7.27 -9.43
N MET A 117 -18.39 6.65 -8.40
CA MET A 117 -18.37 5.19 -8.25
C MET A 117 -19.46 4.76 -7.25
N THR A 118 -19.65 3.45 -7.09
CA THR A 118 -20.54 2.91 -6.06
C THR A 118 -20.15 3.47 -4.69
N PRO A 119 -21.08 4.13 -3.98
CA PRO A 119 -20.78 4.77 -2.70
C PRO A 119 -20.25 3.78 -1.68
N PHE A 120 -19.33 4.26 -0.84
CA PHE A 120 -18.80 3.47 0.26
C PHE A 120 -19.86 3.28 1.36
N SER A 121 -20.27 2.03 1.59
CA SER A 121 -21.40 1.68 2.48
C SER A 121 -21.00 1.37 3.92
N PHE A 122 -19.70 1.28 4.24
CA PHE A 122 -19.23 0.81 5.55
C PHE A 122 -18.88 1.92 6.56
N TYR A 123 -19.31 3.17 6.31
CA TYR A 123 -19.05 4.29 7.24
C TYR A 123 -19.71 4.14 8.61
N ASP A 124 -20.84 3.44 8.70
CA ASP A 124 -21.60 3.25 9.94
C ASP A 124 -21.22 1.97 10.70
N ASP A 125 -20.38 1.11 10.11
CA ASP A 125 -19.92 -0.13 10.75
C ASP A 125 -18.88 0.11 11.86
N TYR A 126 -18.27 1.30 11.85
CA TYR A 126 -17.25 1.72 12.79
C TYR A 126 -17.74 2.98 13.52
N ASP A 127 -17.18 3.26 14.71
CA ASP A 127 -17.38 4.55 15.38
C ASP A 127 -17.15 5.70 14.37
N HIS A 128 -17.78 6.85 14.59
CA HIS A 128 -17.66 8.09 13.78
C HIS A 128 -16.21 8.58 13.57
N HIS A 129 -15.26 7.88 14.18
CA HIS A 129 -13.82 8.10 14.19
C HIS A 129 -13.07 7.06 13.33
N MET A 130 -13.73 6.41 12.37
CA MET A 130 -13.09 5.51 11.41
C MET A 130 -12.02 6.25 10.60
N ARG A 131 -10.84 5.65 10.50
CA ARG A 131 -9.73 6.15 9.67
C ARG A 131 -9.31 5.07 8.68
N ILE A 132 -9.13 5.47 7.42
CA ILE A 132 -8.41 4.68 6.43
C ILE A 132 -6.92 4.81 6.76
N THR A 133 -6.27 3.71 7.09
CA THR A 133 -4.86 3.69 7.50
C THR A 133 -3.93 3.39 6.35
N GLY A 134 -4.41 2.70 5.32
CA GLY A 134 -3.60 2.26 4.20
C GLY A 134 -4.40 1.52 3.16
N TYR A 135 -3.73 1.10 2.09
CA TYR A 135 -4.35 0.38 0.98
C TYR A 135 -3.36 -0.56 0.28
N ALA A 136 -3.90 -1.54 -0.45
CA ALA A 136 -3.16 -2.39 -1.37
C ALA A 136 -3.93 -2.48 -2.70
N VAL A 137 -3.22 -2.60 -3.82
CA VAL A 137 -3.84 -2.77 -5.14
C VAL A 137 -3.34 -4.09 -5.71
N CYS A 138 -4.26 -5.01 -5.98
CA CYS A 138 -3.92 -6.32 -6.56
C CYS A 138 -5.13 -6.99 -7.21
N HIS A 139 -4.90 -7.72 -8.29
CA HIS A 139 -5.86 -8.65 -8.89
C HIS A 139 -7.24 -8.05 -9.21
N GLY A 140 -7.29 -6.88 -9.84
CA GLY A 140 -8.54 -6.17 -10.14
C GLY A 140 -9.27 -5.57 -8.92
N VAL A 141 -8.66 -5.61 -7.74
CA VAL A 141 -9.23 -5.13 -6.47
C VAL A 141 -8.37 -4.04 -5.85
N ILE A 142 -9.02 -3.11 -5.16
CA ILE A 142 -8.39 -2.15 -4.25
C ILE A 142 -8.81 -2.52 -2.82
N LEU A 143 -7.84 -2.87 -1.98
CA LEU A 143 -8.03 -3.16 -0.57
C LEU A 143 -7.80 -1.91 0.25
N PHE A 144 -8.74 -1.56 1.12
CA PHE A 144 -8.60 -0.46 2.08
C PHE A 144 -8.55 -1.01 3.50
N SER A 145 -7.52 -0.58 4.25
CA SER A 145 -7.38 -0.87 5.68
C SER A 145 -8.08 0.20 6.51
N LEU A 146 -8.96 -0.25 7.38
CA LEU A 146 -9.82 0.58 8.22
C LEU A 146 -9.45 0.38 9.68
N CYS A 147 -9.41 1.46 10.46
CA CYS A 147 -9.16 1.43 11.90
C CYS A 147 -10.17 2.32 12.63
N GLY A 148 -10.85 1.77 13.63
CA GLY A 148 -11.70 2.53 14.56
C GLY A 148 -10.89 3.04 15.74
N LEU A 149 -10.88 4.36 15.98
CA LEU A 149 -10.03 4.98 17.00
C LEU A 149 -10.34 4.57 18.46
N ARG A 150 -11.59 4.22 18.81
CA ARG A 150 -11.97 3.95 20.21
C ARG A 150 -11.77 2.52 20.69
N ASN A 151 -11.96 1.54 19.80
CA ASN A 151 -12.01 0.13 20.20
C ASN A 151 -10.80 -0.67 19.72
N GLY A 152 -9.89 -0.04 18.95
CA GLY A 152 -8.79 -0.75 18.28
C GLY A 152 -9.25 -1.72 17.18
N ASN A 153 -10.55 -1.76 16.87
CA ASN A 153 -11.10 -2.62 15.83
C ASN A 153 -10.60 -2.17 14.46
N PHE A 154 -10.07 -3.11 13.69
CA PHE A 154 -9.68 -2.90 12.30
C PHE A 154 -10.37 -3.88 11.36
N SER A 155 -10.46 -3.52 10.09
CA SER A 155 -10.90 -4.43 9.02
C SER A 155 -10.32 -4.04 7.68
N ILE A 156 -10.57 -4.92 6.71
CA ILE A 156 -10.23 -4.71 5.31
C ILE A 156 -11.51 -4.81 4.50
N VAL A 157 -11.64 -3.89 3.57
CA VAL A 157 -12.73 -3.86 2.58
C VAL A 157 -12.11 -3.82 1.19
N ALA A 158 -12.75 -4.52 0.27
CA ALA A 158 -12.34 -4.66 -1.11
C ALA A 158 -13.31 -3.86 -1.99
N PHE A 159 -12.77 -3.05 -2.89
CA PHE A 159 -13.51 -2.53 -4.05
C PHE A 159 -13.08 -3.31 -5.29
N ASN A 160 -14.01 -4.01 -5.92
CA ASN A 160 -13.74 -4.71 -7.18
C ASN A 160 -13.92 -3.74 -8.34
N VAL A 161 -12.85 -3.50 -9.09
CA VAL A 161 -12.84 -2.47 -10.14
C VAL A 161 -13.66 -2.89 -11.36
N GLY A 162 -13.73 -4.18 -11.68
CA GLY A 162 -14.51 -4.70 -12.80
C GLY A 162 -16.02 -4.72 -12.53
N ARG A 163 -16.41 -5.05 -11.29
CA ARG A 163 -17.81 -5.13 -10.86
C ARG A 163 -18.37 -3.81 -10.32
N MET A 164 -17.49 -2.90 -9.95
CA MET A 164 -17.81 -1.63 -9.30
C MET A 164 -18.59 -1.85 -8.00
N ASP A 165 -18.23 -2.83 -7.20
CA ASP A 165 -18.90 -3.15 -5.95
C ASP A 165 -17.92 -3.25 -4.77
N TRP A 166 -18.50 -3.23 -3.58
CA TRP A 166 -17.79 -3.29 -2.31
C TRP A 166 -18.04 -4.63 -1.64
N SER A 167 -17.01 -5.19 -1.02
CA SER A 167 -17.10 -6.43 -0.26
C SER A 167 -16.25 -6.37 0.99
N ARG A 168 -16.68 -7.04 2.05
CA ARG A 168 -15.85 -7.23 3.24
C ARG A 168 -14.81 -8.31 2.97
N VAL A 169 -13.62 -8.12 3.51
CA VAL A 169 -12.56 -9.12 3.44
C VAL A 169 -12.47 -9.83 4.79
N LYS A 170 -12.53 -11.16 4.76
CA LYS A 170 -12.29 -11.98 5.95
C LYS A 170 -10.80 -11.94 6.28
N VAL A 171 -10.44 -11.35 7.41
CA VAL A 171 -9.05 -11.28 7.87
C VAL A 171 -8.81 -12.35 8.94
N ASP A 172 -7.74 -13.13 8.77
CA ASP A 172 -7.24 -14.01 9.83
C ASP A 172 -6.46 -13.17 10.85
N ASN A 173 -7.15 -12.69 11.88
CA ASN A 173 -6.62 -11.78 12.91
C ASN A 173 -5.88 -12.51 14.04
N SER A 174 -5.50 -13.78 13.87
CA SER A 174 -4.97 -14.59 14.99
C SER A 174 -3.70 -14.02 15.64
N ALA A 175 -2.95 -13.13 14.95
CA ALA A 175 -1.76 -12.48 15.50
C ALA A 175 -1.65 -10.96 15.25
N CYS A 176 -2.58 -10.34 14.50
CA CYS A 176 -2.55 -8.89 14.25
C CYS A 176 -3.21 -8.14 15.42
N CYS A 177 -2.48 -7.22 16.04
CA CYS A 177 -3.01 -6.28 17.04
C CYS A 177 -3.27 -4.89 16.45
N ASP A 178 -2.84 -4.65 15.22
CA ASP A 178 -2.90 -3.37 14.52
C ASP A 178 -3.50 -3.50 13.11
N PRO A 179 -3.95 -2.39 12.50
CA PRO A 179 -4.48 -2.38 11.14
C PRO A 179 -3.48 -2.98 10.13
N PRO A 180 -3.94 -3.87 9.21
CA PRO A 180 -3.05 -4.60 8.30
C PRO A 180 -2.18 -3.71 7.40
N PHE A 181 -2.69 -2.56 6.98
CA PHE A 181 -1.95 -1.63 6.11
C PHE A 181 -1.85 -0.25 6.75
N GLN A 182 -0.61 0.24 6.89
CA GLN A 182 -0.30 1.64 7.19
C GLN A 182 0.41 2.24 5.98
N GLY A 183 -0.24 3.20 5.32
CA GLY A 183 0.19 3.68 4.01
C GLY A 183 -0.08 2.68 2.87
N ARG A 184 0.71 2.77 1.79
CA ARG A 184 0.60 1.85 0.65
C ARG A 184 1.33 0.54 0.96
N ALA A 185 0.62 -0.58 0.87
CA ALA A 185 1.23 -1.90 0.87
C ALA A 185 1.75 -2.26 -0.53
N VAL A 186 2.83 -3.03 -0.56
CA VAL A 186 3.55 -3.43 -1.76
C VAL A 186 3.17 -4.86 -2.13
N VAL A 187 2.82 -5.09 -3.40
CA VAL A 187 2.43 -6.42 -3.89
C VAL A 187 3.52 -6.98 -4.79
N VAL A 188 4.11 -8.11 -4.38
CA VAL A 188 5.16 -8.79 -5.15
C VAL A 188 4.73 -10.23 -5.39
N GLY A 189 4.44 -10.55 -6.65
CA GLY A 189 3.89 -11.86 -7.02
C GLY A 189 2.55 -12.11 -6.34
N LYS A 190 2.51 -13.08 -5.42
CA LYS A 190 1.29 -13.46 -4.66
C LYS A 190 1.29 -12.96 -3.22
N THR A 191 2.28 -12.15 -2.84
CA THR A 191 2.47 -11.72 -1.45
C THR A 191 2.31 -10.21 -1.35
N ILE A 192 1.55 -9.78 -0.35
CA ILE A 192 1.38 -8.38 0.01
C ILE A 192 2.29 -8.11 1.21
N TYR A 193 3.23 -7.18 1.07
CA TYR A 193 4.11 -6.71 2.14
C TYR A 193 3.63 -5.35 2.62
N ALA A 194 3.50 -5.17 3.92
CA ALA A 194 3.11 -3.92 4.53
C ALA A 194 3.97 -3.58 5.74
N LEU A 195 4.05 -2.29 6.05
CA LEU A 195 4.62 -1.84 7.31
C LEU A 195 3.69 -2.20 8.46
N TYR A 196 4.28 -2.69 9.55
CA TYR A 196 3.58 -3.07 10.76
C TYR A 196 4.33 -2.51 11.96
N GLY A 197 3.64 -1.71 12.78
CA GLY A 197 4.26 -1.05 13.93
C GLY A 197 5.51 -0.22 13.58
N GLU A 198 6.47 -0.18 14.49
CA GLU A 198 7.76 0.47 14.27
C GLU A 198 8.77 -0.54 13.72
N ALA A 199 9.18 -0.36 12.46
CA ALA A 199 10.26 -1.12 11.86
C ALA A 199 10.03 -2.65 11.84
N GLU A 200 8.78 -3.06 11.61
CA GLU A 200 8.43 -4.44 11.27
C GLU A 200 7.73 -4.50 9.92
N ILE A 201 7.80 -5.67 9.29
CA ILE A 201 7.16 -5.94 8.01
C ILE A 201 6.25 -7.13 8.19
N ILE A 202 4.99 -6.97 7.82
CA ILE A 202 4.02 -8.06 7.78
C ILE A 202 3.79 -8.50 6.34
N ALA A 203 3.68 -9.81 6.13
CA ALA A 203 3.37 -10.40 4.84
C ALA A 203 2.00 -11.08 4.88
N PHE A 204 1.22 -10.88 3.83
CA PHE A 204 -0.10 -11.47 3.65
C PHE A 204 -0.23 -12.22 2.33
N SER A 205 -1.12 -13.20 2.31
CA SER A 205 -1.70 -13.76 1.10
C SER A 205 -3.14 -13.30 0.98
N PHE A 206 -3.49 -12.78 -0.19
CA PHE A 206 -4.85 -12.41 -0.54
C PHE A 206 -5.46 -13.48 -1.44
N LYS A 207 -6.70 -13.88 -1.14
CA LYS A 207 -7.43 -14.89 -1.91
C LYS A 207 -8.82 -14.40 -2.26
N MET A 208 -9.25 -14.81 -3.45
CA MET A 208 -10.57 -14.58 -4.01
C MET A 208 -11.17 -15.94 -4.37
N GLU A 209 -12.33 -16.24 -3.81
CA GLU A 209 -13.05 -17.49 -4.07
C GLU A 209 -14.40 -17.18 -4.69
N LYS A 210 -14.69 -17.77 -5.85
CA LYS A 210 -16.00 -17.62 -6.50
C LYS A 210 -17.04 -18.42 -5.72
N GLY A 211 -18.05 -17.72 -5.22
CA GLY A 211 -19.23 -18.27 -4.57
C GLY A 211 -20.26 -18.81 -5.58
N GLY A 212 -21.42 -19.23 -5.06
CA GLY A 212 -22.47 -19.88 -5.85
C GLY A 212 -23.23 -18.94 -6.81
N ASP A 213 -23.48 -17.69 -6.41
CA ASP A 213 -24.32 -16.71 -7.14
C ASP A 213 -23.51 -15.48 -7.57
N ASP A 214 -22.48 -15.69 -8.39
CA ASP A 214 -21.49 -14.68 -8.80
C ASP A 214 -20.80 -13.92 -7.65
N ASP A 215 -21.13 -14.15 -6.38
CA ASP A 215 -20.47 -13.56 -5.22
C ASP A 215 -18.99 -13.93 -5.18
N ILE A 216 -18.13 -13.01 -4.73
CA ILE A 216 -16.70 -13.29 -4.53
C ILE A 216 -16.41 -13.14 -3.05
N ALA A 217 -16.00 -14.24 -2.42
CA ALA A 217 -15.51 -14.22 -1.06
C ALA A 217 -14.04 -13.79 -1.07
N TYR A 218 -13.74 -12.71 -0.36
CA TYR A 218 -12.39 -12.20 -0.19
C TYR A 218 -11.82 -12.61 1.16
N SER A 219 -10.56 -13.06 1.17
CA SER A 219 -9.85 -13.32 2.43
C SER A 219 -8.41 -12.83 2.39
N LEU A 220 -7.93 -12.38 3.56
CA LEU A 220 -6.56 -11.94 3.79
C LEU A 220 -5.99 -12.77 4.93
N SER A 221 -4.99 -13.59 4.62
CA SER A 221 -4.31 -14.45 5.58
C SER A 221 -2.91 -13.91 5.87
N GLN A 222 -2.58 -13.74 7.15
CA GLN A 222 -1.22 -13.44 7.57
C GLN A 222 -0.31 -14.64 7.28
N LEU A 223 0.83 -14.38 6.65
CA LEU A 223 1.86 -15.39 6.37
C LEU A 223 2.93 -15.39 7.46
N PHE A 224 3.53 -14.23 7.72
CA PHE A 224 4.59 -14.06 8.71
C PHE A 224 4.78 -12.58 9.06
N ILE A 225 5.41 -12.32 10.20
CA ILE A 225 5.88 -10.99 10.62
C ILE A 225 7.40 -11.06 10.71
N LEU A 226 8.07 -10.11 10.09
CA LEU A 226 9.51 -9.91 10.16
C LEU A 226 9.79 -8.74 11.09
N GLN A 227 10.30 -9.07 12.27
CA GLN A 227 10.73 -8.10 13.26
C GLN A 227 12.19 -7.68 13.03
N CYS A 228 12.63 -6.69 13.79
CA CYS A 228 14.03 -6.25 13.85
C CYS A 228 14.58 -5.74 12.51
N LEU A 229 13.82 -4.92 11.79
CA LEU A 229 14.40 -4.15 10.68
C LEU A 229 15.45 -3.19 11.26
N GLU A 230 16.72 -3.57 11.13
CA GLU A 230 17.83 -2.73 11.56
C GLU A 230 18.05 -1.62 10.54
N PHE A 231 18.04 -0.38 11.02
CA PHE A 231 18.30 0.79 10.20
C PHE A 231 19.25 1.75 10.92
N ALA A 232 19.99 2.51 10.13
CA ALA A 232 20.83 3.60 10.59
C ALA A 232 19.94 4.67 11.23
N ARG A 233 20.22 4.96 12.50
CA ARG A 233 19.49 5.94 13.30
C ARG A 233 20.16 7.32 13.20
N PRO A 234 19.39 8.41 13.20
CA PRO A 234 19.96 9.73 13.34
C PRO A 234 20.68 9.90 14.69
N GLN A 235 21.63 10.85 14.74
CA GLN A 235 22.34 11.18 15.98
C GLN A 235 21.39 11.64 17.09
N MET A 236 20.27 12.25 16.71
CA MET A 236 19.19 12.61 17.61
C MET A 236 17.94 11.81 17.22
N PRO A 237 17.36 11.00 18.13
CA PRO A 237 16.20 10.19 17.81
C PRO A 237 15.00 11.05 17.38
N TRP A 238 14.12 10.44 16.60
CA TRP A 238 12.79 10.99 16.37
C TRP A 238 11.97 10.83 17.66
N PHE A 239 11.22 11.87 18.02
CA PHE A 239 10.41 11.86 19.23
C PHE A 239 8.99 11.35 18.97
N ASP A 240 8.35 11.88 17.92
CA ASP A 240 6.97 11.59 17.52
C ASP A 240 6.77 11.80 16.00
N ASP A 241 5.57 11.47 15.50
CA ASP A 241 5.12 11.71 14.12
C ASP A 241 6.03 11.11 13.03
N LEU A 242 6.34 9.82 13.18
CA LEU A 242 7.06 9.06 12.16
C LEU A 242 6.20 8.91 10.91
N THR A 243 6.76 9.31 9.77
CA THR A 243 6.22 8.93 8.46
C THR A 243 7.16 7.94 7.81
N GLN A 244 6.60 6.85 7.30
CA GLN A 244 7.33 5.69 6.81
C GLN A 244 6.75 5.21 5.48
N TYR A 245 7.61 4.72 4.60
CA TYR A 245 7.24 4.13 3.31
C TYR A 245 8.04 2.87 3.05
N LEU A 246 7.33 1.84 2.60
CA LEU A 246 7.91 0.65 1.99
C LEU A 246 7.83 0.80 0.47
N VAL A 247 8.95 0.59 -0.22
CA VAL A 247 9.04 0.71 -1.68
C VAL A 247 9.72 -0.52 -2.24
N TYR A 248 9.12 -1.14 -3.26
CA TYR A 248 9.78 -2.20 -4.02
C TYR A 248 10.70 -1.62 -5.09
N LEU A 249 11.89 -2.21 -5.21
CA LEU A 249 12.93 -1.76 -6.15
C LEU A 249 13.16 -2.75 -7.29
N GLY A 250 12.37 -3.83 -7.36
CA GLY A 250 12.68 -4.96 -8.23
C GLY A 250 13.74 -5.87 -7.62
N ASN A 251 13.96 -7.03 -8.25
CA ASN A 251 15.03 -7.98 -7.86
C ASN A 251 15.02 -8.38 -6.37
N HIS A 252 13.84 -8.46 -5.75
CA HIS A 252 13.66 -8.75 -4.31
C HIS A 252 14.22 -7.70 -3.34
N ASP A 253 14.63 -6.53 -3.85
CA ASP A 253 15.11 -5.41 -3.05
C ASP A 253 13.95 -4.49 -2.65
N PHE A 254 14.04 -3.99 -1.42
CA PHE A 254 13.09 -3.05 -0.85
C PHE A 254 13.84 -1.85 -0.27
N PHE A 255 13.22 -0.68 -0.34
CA PHE A 255 13.54 0.44 0.52
C PHE A 255 12.52 0.58 1.63
N TYR A 256 13.03 0.73 2.84
CA TYR A 256 12.33 1.32 3.96
C TYR A 256 12.82 2.75 4.15
N VAL A 257 11.93 3.71 3.93
CA VAL A 257 12.20 5.14 4.03
C VAL A 257 11.43 5.68 5.21
N GLN A 258 12.09 6.42 6.08
CA GLN A 258 11.43 7.05 7.21
C GLN A 258 12.01 8.42 7.55
N THR A 259 11.15 9.30 8.03
CA THR A 259 11.51 10.56 8.68
C THR A 259 10.56 10.76 9.85
N GLY A 260 10.93 11.61 10.78
CA GLY A 260 10.07 11.98 11.89
C GLY A 260 10.49 13.32 12.45
N TRP A 261 9.73 13.80 13.42
CA TRP A 261 10.06 15.06 14.07
C TRP A 261 11.29 14.90 14.96
N CYS A 262 12.24 15.82 14.78
CA CYS A 262 13.39 16.01 15.67
C CYS A 262 13.26 17.38 16.33
N ASP A 263 13.88 17.57 17.51
CA ASP A 263 13.87 18.82 18.29
C ASP A 263 13.75 20.09 17.42
N SER A 264 12.72 20.90 17.67
CA SER A 264 12.33 22.09 16.89
C SER A 264 13.41 23.17 16.81
N HIS A 265 14.47 23.07 17.61
CA HIS A 265 15.65 23.94 17.50
C HIS A 265 16.59 23.57 16.33
N LEU A 266 16.42 22.40 15.72
CA LEU A 266 17.24 21.96 14.61
C LEU A 266 16.74 22.56 13.29
N LYS A 267 17.67 23.15 12.52
CA LYS A 267 17.42 23.56 11.12
C LYS A 267 17.43 22.37 10.15
N VAL A 268 17.51 21.15 10.68
CA VAL A 268 17.64 19.92 9.89
C VAL A 268 16.71 18.85 10.44
N GLN A 269 16.17 18.04 9.55
CA GLN A 269 15.43 16.83 9.88
C GLN A 269 16.08 15.66 9.14
N TYR A 270 16.05 14.48 9.74
CA TYR A 270 16.78 13.32 9.25
C TYR A 270 15.89 12.36 8.47
N LEU A 271 16.35 11.98 7.29
CA LEU A 271 15.77 10.96 6.44
C LEU A 271 16.62 9.68 6.53
N SER A 272 16.05 8.58 6.99
CA SER A 272 16.70 7.26 6.96
C SER A 272 16.20 6.46 5.78
N ILE A 273 17.13 5.87 5.04
CA ILE A 273 16.85 5.00 3.89
C ILE A 273 17.59 3.70 4.12
N THR A 274 16.82 2.62 4.22
CA THR A 274 17.34 1.27 4.43
C THR A 274 16.97 0.38 3.27
N THR A 275 17.99 -0.12 2.58
CA THR A 275 17.87 -1.12 1.54
C THR A 275 18.00 -2.50 2.13
N PHE A 276 17.05 -3.38 1.85
CA PHE A 276 17.06 -4.74 2.36
C PHE A 276 16.39 -5.71 1.40
N GLN A 277 16.59 -7.00 1.65
CA GLN A 277 15.93 -8.10 0.99
C GLN A 277 15.16 -8.94 2.01
N ILE A 278 14.07 -9.55 1.57
CA ILE A 278 13.41 -10.61 2.32
C ILE A 278 13.89 -11.94 1.74
N VAL A 279 14.63 -12.70 2.55
CA VAL A 279 15.24 -13.97 2.14
C VAL A 279 14.76 -15.11 3.02
N VAL A 280 14.94 -16.35 2.56
CA VAL A 280 14.70 -17.55 3.37
C VAL A 280 16.01 -17.98 4.02
N GLY A 281 16.06 -17.99 5.35
CA GLY A 281 17.23 -18.41 6.12
C GLY A 281 17.44 -19.93 6.11
N GLU A 282 18.56 -20.38 6.68
CA GLU A 282 18.96 -21.80 6.71
C GLU A 282 17.93 -22.73 7.40
N GLY A 283 17.06 -22.18 8.25
CA GLY A 283 15.96 -22.90 8.90
C GLY A 283 14.62 -22.86 8.17
N GLY A 284 14.56 -22.34 6.94
CA GLY A 284 13.31 -22.22 6.15
C GLY A 284 12.42 -21.03 6.54
N GLY A 285 12.77 -20.28 7.60
CA GLY A 285 12.06 -19.07 8.01
C GLY A 285 12.44 -17.86 7.16
N HIS A 286 11.50 -16.97 6.91
CA HIS A 286 11.76 -15.68 6.26
C HIS A 286 12.52 -14.75 7.21
N MET A 287 13.48 -13.98 6.68
CA MET A 287 14.26 -13.01 7.44
C MET A 287 14.60 -11.79 6.59
N ILE A 288 14.87 -10.67 7.27
CA ILE A 288 15.36 -9.44 6.65
C ILE A 288 16.87 -9.50 6.53
N LYS A 289 17.38 -9.31 5.33
CA LYS A 289 18.82 -9.12 5.06
C LYS A 289 19.05 -7.67 4.67
N ILE A 290 19.66 -6.89 5.57
CA ILE A 290 20.05 -5.51 5.28
C ILE A 290 21.18 -5.51 4.24
N ILE A 291 21.01 -4.75 3.18
CA ILE A 291 22.05 -4.49 2.17
C ILE A 291 22.81 -3.22 2.56
N HIS A 292 22.06 -2.16 2.82
CA HIS A 292 22.62 -0.85 3.13
C HIS A 292 21.64 -0.05 3.99
N SER A 293 22.17 0.80 4.87
CA SER A 293 21.33 1.76 5.58
C SER A 293 22.09 3.06 5.79
N THR A 294 21.44 4.17 5.47
CA THR A 294 22.04 5.51 5.53
C THR A 294 21.08 6.50 6.16
N VAL A 295 21.65 7.53 6.79
CA VAL A 295 20.91 8.68 7.30
C VAL A 295 21.40 9.93 6.59
N HIS A 296 20.45 10.69 6.06
CA HIS A 296 20.70 11.95 5.38
C HIS A 296 20.07 13.10 6.15
N SER A 297 20.84 14.16 6.39
CA SER A 297 20.32 15.39 6.97
C SER A 297 19.72 16.27 5.89
N VAL A 298 18.48 16.70 6.09
CA VAL A 298 17.74 17.55 5.16
C VAL A 298 17.53 18.91 5.80
N ASP A 299 18.00 19.97 5.14
CA ASP A 299 17.75 21.36 5.56
C ASP A 299 16.27 21.73 5.36
N ILE A 300 15.57 21.95 6.47
CA ILE A 300 14.14 22.29 6.50
C ILE A 300 13.91 23.79 6.22
N LYS A 301 14.97 24.60 6.10
CA LYS A 301 14.93 26.01 5.65
C LYS A 301 13.89 26.88 6.36
N GLY A 302 13.72 26.68 7.66
CA GLY A 302 12.79 27.43 8.51
C GLY A 302 11.37 26.88 8.57
N SER A 303 11.07 25.75 7.93
CA SER A 303 9.91 24.92 8.27
C SER A 303 10.11 24.26 9.64
N GLU A 304 9.02 23.91 10.33
CA GLU A 304 9.10 23.21 11.62
C GLU A 304 9.45 21.71 11.43
N TRP A 305 8.89 21.05 10.42
CA TRP A 305 9.21 19.69 9.98
C TRP A 305 8.71 19.44 8.54
N PHE A 306 8.96 18.24 8.00
CA PHE A 306 8.36 17.70 6.79
C PHE A 306 7.95 16.24 6.97
N ASP A 307 6.95 15.83 6.20
CA ASP A 307 6.42 14.47 6.15
C ASP A 307 6.73 13.79 4.80
N LEU A 308 6.84 12.47 4.80
CA LEU A 308 6.84 11.69 3.56
C LEU A 308 5.41 11.60 3.02
N VAL A 309 5.20 12.11 1.82
CA VAL A 309 3.88 12.12 1.16
C VAL A 309 3.72 10.95 0.19
N LEU A 310 4.79 10.59 -0.52
CA LEU A 310 4.82 9.44 -1.43
C LEU A 310 6.29 9.05 -1.69
N CYS A 311 6.58 7.75 -1.72
CA CYS A 311 7.85 7.22 -2.22
C CYS A 311 7.55 6.16 -3.28
N PHE A 312 8.30 6.15 -4.38
CA PHE A 312 8.09 5.23 -5.49
C PHE A 312 9.38 4.99 -6.29
N THR A 313 9.44 3.85 -6.98
CA THR A 313 10.52 3.52 -7.92
C THR A 313 10.03 3.70 -9.36
N PRO A 314 10.57 4.64 -10.15
CA PRO A 314 10.11 4.90 -11.51
C PRO A 314 10.08 3.66 -12.41
N GLU A 315 11.11 2.83 -12.29
CA GLU A 315 11.43 1.71 -13.18
C GLU A 315 10.71 0.40 -12.82
N CYS A 316 10.06 0.34 -11.66
CA CYS A 316 9.33 -0.84 -11.21
C CYS A 316 7.84 -0.58 -11.29
N GLU A 317 7.16 -1.38 -12.11
CA GLU A 317 5.72 -1.53 -12.02
C GLU A 317 5.43 -2.25 -10.69
N ASP A 318 4.75 -1.56 -9.76
CA ASP A 318 4.06 -2.29 -8.71
C ASP A 318 3.05 -3.20 -9.42
N TYR A 319 3.11 -4.51 -9.14
CA TYR A 319 2.44 -5.52 -9.96
C TYR A 319 0.92 -5.46 -9.78
N GLU A 320 0.24 -4.58 -10.52
CA GLU A 320 -1.21 -4.46 -10.59
C GLU A 320 -1.76 -5.49 -11.60
N HIS A 321 -1.59 -6.78 -11.31
CA HIS A 321 -2.07 -7.85 -12.18
C HIS A 321 -3.58 -7.68 -12.49
N ILE A 322 -3.91 -7.64 -13.78
CA ILE A 322 -5.29 -7.71 -14.29
C ILE A 322 -5.58 -9.19 -14.65
N GLU A 323 -6.76 -9.66 -14.25
CA GLU A 323 -7.19 -11.08 -14.15
C GLU A 323 -7.26 -11.92 -15.45
N GLU A 324 -6.64 -11.55 -16.57
CA GLU A 324 -6.78 -12.36 -17.79
C GLU A 324 -6.28 -13.82 -17.61
N GLU A 325 -5.24 -14.04 -16.79
CA GLU A 325 -4.76 -15.39 -16.45
C GLU A 325 -5.49 -16.02 -15.23
N SER A 326 -5.99 -15.22 -14.30
CA SER A 326 -6.62 -15.70 -13.07
C SER A 326 -7.98 -16.35 -13.33
N MET A 327 -8.80 -15.73 -14.18
CA MET A 327 -10.13 -16.26 -14.55
C MET A 327 -10.04 -17.58 -15.31
N ALA A 328 -8.96 -17.80 -16.07
CA ALA A 328 -8.69 -19.08 -16.72
C ALA A 328 -8.43 -20.21 -15.70
N SER A 329 -7.74 -19.91 -14.58
CA SER A 329 -7.55 -20.88 -13.50
C SER A 329 -8.81 -21.11 -12.65
N MET A 330 -9.66 -20.08 -12.48
CA MET A 330 -10.93 -20.22 -11.75
C MET A 330 -11.97 -21.06 -12.50
N ASN A 331 -11.84 -21.17 -13.83
CA ASN A 331 -12.70 -22.00 -14.68
C ASN A 331 -12.21 -23.44 -14.81
N GLN A 332 -11.07 -23.82 -14.22
CA GLN A 332 -10.69 -25.23 -14.18
C GLN A 332 -11.52 -25.96 -13.11
N PRO A 333 -12.29 -26.99 -13.49
CA PRO A 333 -12.94 -27.83 -12.50
C PRO A 333 -11.88 -28.45 -11.59
N ARG A 334 -12.20 -28.59 -10.30
CA ARG A 334 -11.41 -29.27 -9.25
C ARG A 334 -11.12 -30.75 -9.59
N GLN A 335 -10.42 -31.05 -10.69
CA GLN A 335 -10.03 -32.41 -11.05
C GLN A 335 -8.76 -32.84 -10.31
N GLU A 336 -7.90 -31.90 -9.90
CA GLU A 336 -6.64 -32.23 -9.21
C GLU A 336 -6.86 -32.75 -7.77
N ILE A 337 -7.89 -32.27 -7.06
CA ILE A 337 -8.19 -32.76 -5.70
C ILE A 337 -8.81 -34.16 -5.76
N THR A 338 -9.57 -34.49 -6.81
CA THR A 338 -10.18 -35.82 -6.97
C THR A 338 -9.15 -36.86 -7.43
N ALA A 339 -8.20 -36.47 -8.29
CA ALA A 339 -7.13 -37.35 -8.76
C ALA A 339 -6.15 -37.72 -7.62
N MET A 340 -5.67 -36.74 -6.84
CA MET A 340 -4.80 -37.04 -5.69
C MET A 340 -5.52 -37.86 -4.60
N LYS A 341 -6.82 -37.64 -4.40
CA LYS A 341 -7.60 -38.42 -3.42
C LYS A 341 -7.79 -39.88 -3.89
N LEU A 342 -8.02 -40.10 -5.19
CA LEU A 342 -8.09 -41.44 -5.78
C LEU A 342 -6.74 -42.16 -5.79
N GLU A 343 -5.62 -41.45 -6.00
CA GLU A 343 -4.27 -42.05 -5.93
C GLU A 343 -3.87 -42.41 -4.50
N ILE A 344 -4.21 -41.57 -3.51
CA ILE A 344 -3.97 -41.88 -2.08
C ILE A 344 -4.85 -43.04 -1.62
N GLU A 345 -6.12 -43.09 -2.02
CA GLU A 345 -7.02 -44.20 -1.70
C GLU A 345 -6.60 -45.50 -2.39
N ALA A 346 -6.04 -45.45 -3.61
CA ALA A 346 -5.50 -46.62 -4.31
C ALA A 346 -4.21 -47.16 -3.66
N MET A 347 -3.28 -46.29 -3.27
CA MET A 347 -2.05 -46.70 -2.58
C MET A 347 -2.32 -47.33 -1.21
N GLN A 348 -3.30 -46.80 -0.45
CA GLN A 348 -3.69 -47.38 0.85
C GLN A 348 -4.37 -48.75 0.70
N HIS A 349 -5.03 -49.01 -0.43
CA HIS A 349 -5.68 -50.29 -0.71
C HIS A 349 -4.70 -51.38 -1.16
N GLU A 350 -3.59 -51.02 -1.81
CA GLU A 350 -2.50 -51.95 -2.17
C GLU A 350 -1.66 -52.36 -0.95
N GLU A 351 -1.28 -51.41 -0.08
CA GLU A 351 -0.54 -51.71 1.15
C GLU A 351 -1.33 -52.62 2.12
N ALA A 352 -2.65 -52.47 2.17
CA ALA A 352 -3.52 -53.30 3.01
C ALA A 352 -3.66 -54.75 2.49
N ASN A 353 -3.46 -54.98 1.20
CA ASN A 353 -3.52 -56.31 0.58
C ASN A 353 -2.17 -57.04 0.67
N ASP A 354 -1.04 -56.34 0.56
CA ASP A 354 0.28 -56.94 0.74
C ASP A 354 0.54 -57.35 2.21
N ALA A 355 -0.02 -56.62 3.18
CA ALA A 355 0.04 -56.99 4.59
C ALA A 355 -0.78 -58.26 4.93
N ARG A 356 -1.66 -58.73 4.04
CA ARG A 356 -2.50 -59.94 4.24
C ARG A 356 -1.92 -61.21 3.62
N ILE A 357 -0.89 -61.12 2.77
CA ILE A 357 -0.29 -62.28 2.09
C ILE A 357 0.98 -62.77 2.80
N GLY A 358 1.48 -62.03 3.78
CA GLY A 358 2.63 -62.41 4.59
C GLY A 358 2.29 -62.91 5.99
N TYR A 359 1.50 -64.00 6.13
CA TYR A 359 1.58 -64.97 7.24
C TYR A 359 0.88 -66.29 6.89
#